data_AF-A0A9D6Q7J4-F1
#
_entry.id   AF-A0A9D6Q7J4-F1
#
_cell.length_a   1.000
_cell.length_b   1.000
_cell.length_c   1.000
_cell.angle_alpha   90.00
_cell.angle_beta   90.00
_cell.angle_gamma   90.00
#
_symmetry.space_group_name_H-M   'P 1'
#
loop_
_entity.id
_entity.type
_entity.pdbx_description
1 polymer ?
#
loop_
_entity_poly.entity_id
_entity_poly.type
_entity_poly.pdbx_seq_one_letter_code
_entity_poly.pdbx_strand_id
1 'polypeptide(L)'
;MPTARDTIERPELHWWVTIVGGVGLTAVLGFSDEAYALWHGHVTTLLSQPIIQLIFIGAVLTHLAEAIYALRLTQRLDLRDSAIGWVVQTFLLGFPSLRLLRRRAKTLH
;
A
#
# COMPACT_ATOMS: atom_id res chain seq x y z
N MET A 1 6.83 4.39 -32.43
CA MET A 1 6.42 3.34 -31.48
C MET A 1 5.04 3.71 -30.96
N PRO A 2 4.09 2.78 -30.79
CA PRO A 2 2.83 3.09 -30.11
C PRO A 2 3.18 3.60 -28.72
N THR A 3 2.77 4.83 -28.40
CA THR A 3 2.90 5.37 -27.04
C THR A 3 2.16 4.41 -26.12
N ALA A 4 2.87 3.80 -25.17
CA ALA A 4 2.22 2.97 -24.16
C ALA A 4 1.16 3.85 -23.47
N ARG A 5 -0.13 3.53 -23.62
CA ARG A 5 -1.23 4.39 -23.14
C ARG A 5 -0.99 4.74 -21.68
N ASP A 6 -1.01 6.04 -21.37
CA ASP A 6 -0.87 6.56 -20.01
C ASP A 6 -2.07 6.11 -19.17
N THR A 7 -1.94 4.93 -18.56
CA THR A 7 -3.00 4.23 -17.86
C THR A 7 -2.41 3.48 -16.68
N ILE A 8 -3.26 3.20 -15.68
CA ILE A 8 -2.86 2.54 -14.44
C ILE A 8 -3.08 1.04 -14.59
N GLU A 9 -2.02 0.25 -14.42
CA GLU A 9 -2.17 -1.18 -14.22
C GLU A 9 -2.53 -1.48 -12.75
N ARG A 10 -3.49 -2.38 -12.55
CA ARG A 10 -4.01 -2.73 -11.22
C ARG A 10 -3.42 -4.04 -10.72
N PRO A 11 -3.00 -4.12 -9.43
CA PRO A 11 -2.68 -5.40 -8.80
C PRO A 11 -3.90 -6.31 -8.75
N GLU A 12 -3.64 -7.62 -8.72
CA GLU A 12 -4.65 -8.65 -8.53
C GLU A 12 -5.46 -8.44 -7.22
N LEU A 13 -6.72 -8.90 -7.22
CA LEU A 13 -7.67 -8.67 -6.13
C LEU A 13 -7.15 -9.11 -4.75
N HIS A 14 -6.38 -10.19 -4.69
CA HIS A 14 -5.84 -10.69 -3.42
C HIS A 14 -4.94 -9.66 -2.72
N TRP A 15 -4.22 -8.81 -3.47
CA TRP A 15 -3.42 -7.73 -2.88
C TRP A 15 -4.30 -6.68 -2.21
N TRP A 16 -5.42 -6.32 -2.82
CA TRP A 16 -6.38 -5.39 -2.24
C TRP A 16 -6.92 -5.91 -0.91
N VAL A 17 -7.37 -7.17 -0.89
CA VAL A 17 -7.95 -7.76 0.32
C VAL A 17 -6.91 -7.88 1.43
N THR A 18 -5.73 -8.42 1.13
CA THR A 18 -4.71 -8.70 2.14
C THR A 18 -4.07 -7.44 2.71
N ILE A 19 -3.74 -6.46 1.86
CA ILE A 19 -3.02 -5.26 2.31
C ILE A 19 -3.96 -4.26 2.95
N VAL A 20 -5.07 -3.91 2.28
CA VAL A 20 -6.04 -2.98 2.86
C VAL A 20 -6.67 -3.60 4.10
N GLY A 21 -7.00 -4.89 4.05
CA GLY A 21 -7.50 -5.63 5.21
C GLY A 21 -6.49 -5.70 6.36
N GLY A 22 -5.21 -5.99 6.07
CA GLY A 22 -4.16 -6.06 7.09
C GLY A 22 -3.85 -4.71 7.75
N VAL A 23 -3.74 -3.64 6.96
CA VAL A 23 -3.55 -2.28 7.49
C VAL A 23 -4.78 -1.82 8.26
N GLY A 24 -5.99 -2.07 7.74
CA GLY A 24 -7.23 -1.75 8.43
C GLY A 24 -7.40 -2.51 9.75
N LEU A 25 -7.07 -3.80 9.76
CA LEU A 25 -7.12 -4.62 10.98
C LEU A 25 -6.13 -4.12 12.03
N THR A 26 -4.89 -3.81 11.64
CA THR A 26 -3.90 -3.26 12.58
C THR A 26 -4.26 -1.86 13.07
N ALA A 27 -4.97 -1.05 12.27
CA ALA A 27 -5.55 0.21 12.72
C ALA A 27 -6.61 -0.03 13.82
N VAL A 28 -7.58 -0.90 13.56
CA VAL A 28 -8.66 -1.20 14.51
C VAL A 28 -8.09 -1.78 15.81
N LEU A 29 -7.26 -2.82 15.71
CA LEU A 29 -6.67 -3.48 16.89
C LEU A 29 -5.68 -2.57 17.62
N GLY A 30 -4.95 -1.71 16.92
CA GLY A 30 -4.00 -0.80 17.54
C GLY A 30 -4.66 0.32 18.33
N PHE A 31 -5.83 0.80 17.91
CA PHE A 31 -6.43 2.03 18.45
C PHE A 31 -7.84 1.86 19.05
N SER A 32 -8.33 0.63 19.21
CA SER A 32 -9.54 0.31 19.98
C SER A 32 -9.23 -0.73 21.05
N ASP A 33 -9.36 -0.33 22.32
CA ASP A 33 -9.12 -1.20 23.48
C ASP A 33 -10.11 -2.36 23.51
N GLU A 34 -11.36 -2.12 23.14
CA GLU A 34 -12.42 -3.12 23.06
C GLU A 34 -12.12 -4.18 21.99
N ALA A 35 -11.74 -3.74 20.77
CA ALA A 35 -11.40 -4.65 19.69
C ALA A 35 -10.14 -5.45 20.02
N TYR A 36 -9.13 -4.80 20.61
CA TYR A 36 -7.92 -5.46 21.07
C TYR A 36 -8.20 -6.50 22.16
N ALA A 37 -9.00 -6.17 23.18
CA ALA A 37 -9.36 -7.10 24.25
C ALA A 37 -10.09 -8.35 23.71
N LEU A 38 -11.02 -8.15 22.78
CA LEU A 38 -11.72 -9.25 22.11
C LEU A 38 -10.75 -10.14 21.32
N TRP A 39 -9.86 -9.54 20.52
CA TRP A 39 -8.85 -10.27 19.74
C TRP A 39 -7.86 -11.03 20.63
N HIS A 40 -7.34 -10.37 21.67
CA HIS A 40 -6.39 -10.94 22.61
C HIS A 40 -7.00 -12.13 23.38
N GLY A 41 -8.29 -12.07 23.71
CA GLY A 41 -9.00 -13.14 24.40
C GLY A 41 -9.35 -14.36 23.54
N HIS A 42 -9.48 -14.21 22.22
CA HIS A 42 -10.03 -15.26 21.35
C HIS A 42 -9.11 -15.71 20.21
N VAL A 43 -8.10 -14.92 19.84
CA VAL A 43 -7.29 -15.17 18.64
C VAL A 43 -5.84 -15.45 18.98
N THR A 44 -5.16 -14.56 19.72
CA THR A 44 -3.75 -14.74 20.09
C THR A 44 -3.33 -13.79 21.19
N THR A 45 -2.36 -14.22 22.01
CA THR A 45 -1.71 -13.40 23.06
C THR A 45 -0.28 -13.00 22.69
N LEU A 46 0.15 -13.24 21.44
CA LEU A 46 1.55 -13.05 21.02
C LEU A 46 1.92 -11.58 20.80
N LEU A 47 0.97 -10.74 20.42
CA LEU A 47 1.20 -9.33 20.07
C LEU A 47 0.47 -8.43 21.05
N SER A 48 1.22 -7.56 21.72
CA SER A 48 0.63 -6.51 22.55
C SER A 48 0.06 -5.37 21.71
N GLN A 49 -0.94 -4.64 22.23
CA GLN A 49 -1.56 -3.51 21.53
C GLN A 49 -0.53 -2.44 21.08
N PRO A 50 0.48 -2.06 21.90
CA PRO A 50 1.50 -1.12 21.45
C PRO A 50 2.36 -1.66 20.28
N ILE A 51 2.62 -2.97 20.24
CA ILE A 51 3.32 -3.58 19.10
C ILE A 51 2.46 -3.47 17.84
N ILE A 52 1.15 -3.71 17.93
CA ILE A 52 0.23 -3.56 16.79
C ILE A 52 0.18 -2.11 16.32
N GLN A 53 0.17 -1.12 17.23
CA GLN A 53 0.27 0.31 16.88
C GLN A 53 1.56 0.61 16.11
N LEU A 54 2.71 0.10 16.56
CA LEU A 54 3.99 0.27 15.87
C LEU A 54 3.97 -0.37 14.48
N ILE A 55 3.35 -1.55 14.33
CA ILE A 55 3.16 -2.20 13.02
C ILE A 55 2.32 -1.32 12.09
N PHE A 56 1.19 -0.79 12.57
CA PHE A 56 0.33 0.10 11.78
C PHE A 56 1.08 1.37 11.34
N ILE A 57 1.72 2.06 12.29
CA ILE A 57 2.49 3.29 11.99
C ILE A 57 3.60 2.99 10.99
N GLY A 58 4.35 1.90 11.20
CA GLY A 58 5.39 1.45 10.28
C GLY A 58 4.85 1.19 8.87
N ALA A 59 3.73 0.47 8.76
CA ALA A 59 3.09 0.17 7.49
C ALA A 59 2.66 1.45 6.75
N VAL A 60 2.00 2.39 7.43
CA VAL A 60 1.59 3.68 6.85
C VAL A 60 2.79 4.49 6.37
N LEU A 61 3.86 4.56 7.16
CA LEU A 61 5.09 5.26 6.77
C LEU A 61 5.77 4.62 5.55
N THR A 62 5.82 3.29 5.50
CA THR A 62 6.34 2.56 4.33
C THR A 62 5.51 2.86 3.09
N HIS A 63 4.18 2.77 3.17
CA HIS A 63 3.28 3.05 2.06
C HIS A 63 3.39 4.50 1.57
N LEU A 64 3.55 5.46 2.49
CA LEU A 64 3.77 6.86 2.16
C LEU A 64 5.10 7.05 1.41
N ALA A 65 6.18 6.43 1.89
CA ALA A 65 7.48 6.49 1.22
C ALA A 65 7.41 5.91 -0.21
N GLU A 66 6.70 4.79 -0.39
CA GLU A 66 6.48 4.17 -1.69
C GLU A 66 5.63 5.06 -2.61
N ALA A 67 4.59 5.73 -2.09
CA ALA A 67 3.76 6.64 -2.85
C ALA A 67 4.55 7.88 -3.34
N ILE A 68 5.42 8.44 -2.49
CA ILE A 68 6.32 9.54 -2.87
C ILE A 68 7.30 9.07 -3.96
N TYR A 69 7.83 7.85 -3.83
CA TYR A 69 8.69 7.28 -4.86
C TYR A 69 7.93 7.05 -6.18
N ALA A 70 6.70 6.57 -6.13
CA ALA A 70 5.84 6.41 -7.31
C ALA A 70 5.58 7.75 -8.01
N LEU A 71 5.30 8.82 -7.26
CA LEU A 71 5.14 10.16 -7.81
C LEU A 71 6.39 10.62 -8.58
N ARG A 72 7.58 10.44 -8.00
CA ARG A 72 8.84 10.79 -8.67
C ARG A 72 9.06 9.95 -9.93
N LEU A 73 8.64 8.68 -9.91
CA LEU A 73 8.79 7.77 -11.04
C LEU A 73 7.81 8.11 -12.18
N THR A 74 6.55 8.43 -11.89
CA THR A 74 5.59 8.86 -12.92
C THR A 74 6.01 10.17 -13.59
N GLN A 75 6.56 11.12 -12.81
CA GLN A 75 7.14 12.35 -13.35
C GLN A 75 8.31 12.09 -14.30
N ARG A 76 9.19 11.13 -13.99
CA ARG A 76 10.32 10.75 -14.85
C ARG A 76 9.89 10.06 -16.14
N LEU A 77 8.76 9.35 -16.13
CA LEU A 77 8.23 8.61 -17.26
C LEU A 77 7.19 9.42 -18.08
N ASP A 78 6.97 10.69 -17.73
CA ASP A 78 5.95 11.58 -18.32
C ASP A 78 4.52 11.00 -18.29
N LEU A 79 4.19 10.21 -17.25
CA LEU A 79 2.86 9.61 -17.03
C LEU A 79 1.92 10.58 -16.31
N ARG A 80 1.62 11.72 -16.94
CA ARG A 80 0.90 12.84 -16.32
C ARG A 80 -0.56 12.52 -15.99
N ASP A 81 -1.25 11.80 -16.87
CA ASP A 81 -2.68 11.52 -16.75
C ASP A 81 -2.93 10.46 -15.69
N SER A 82 -2.03 9.47 -15.57
CA SER A 82 -2.15 8.39 -14.58
C SER A 82 -1.43 8.63 -13.26
N ALA A 83 -0.67 9.74 -13.12
CA ALA A 83 0.20 9.99 -11.97
C ALA A 83 -0.53 9.88 -10.62
N ILE A 84 -1.68 10.55 -10.48
CA ILE A 84 -2.43 10.56 -9.21
C ILE A 84 -2.89 9.16 -8.85
N GLY A 85 -3.41 8.39 -9.80
CA GLY A 85 -3.91 7.07 -9.49
C GLY A 85 -2.79 6.07 -9.22
N TRP A 86 -1.59 6.22 -9.81
CA TRP A 86 -0.41 5.48 -9.36
C TRP A 86 -0.02 5.79 -7.92
N VAL A 87 -0.06 7.07 -7.54
CA VAL A 87 0.28 7.50 -6.17
C VAL A 87 -0.75 6.96 -5.17
N VAL A 88 -2.04 7.14 -5.44
CA VAL A 88 -3.12 6.64 -4.57
C VAL A 88 -3.08 5.12 -4.47
N GLN A 89 -2.95 4.41 -5.59
CA GLN A 89 -2.86 2.95 -5.59
C GLN A 89 -1.62 2.46 -4.84
N THR A 90 -0.48 3.16 -4.95
CA THR A 90 0.74 2.81 -4.22
C THR A 90 0.64 3.16 -2.74
N PHE A 91 -0.05 4.22 -2.36
CA PHE A 91 -0.33 4.49 -0.95
C PHE A 91 -1.24 3.42 -0.32
N LEU A 92 -2.25 2.95 -1.06
CA LEU A 92 -3.17 1.93 -0.53
C LEU A 92 -2.55 0.53 -0.51
N LEU A 93 -1.80 0.17 -1.55
CA LEU A 93 -1.33 -1.20 -1.75
C LEU A 93 0.17 -1.36 -1.51
N GLY A 94 0.95 -0.29 -1.46
CA GLY A 94 2.40 -0.36 -1.34
C GLY A 94 3.08 -1.07 -2.51
N PHE A 95 4.05 -1.91 -2.18
CA PHE A 95 4.94 -2.63 -3.11
C PHE A 95 4.25 -3.28 -4.33
N PRO A 96 3.12 -4.01 -4.24
CA PRO A 96 2.44 -4.58 -5.40
C PRO A 96 2.12 -3.56 -6.51
N SER A 97 1.62 -2.37 -6.15
CA SER A 97 1.39 -1.29 -7.10
C SER A 97 2.72 -0.79 -7.67
N LEU A 98 3.69 -0.53 -6.79
CA LEU A 98 4.98 -0.02 -7.19
C LEU A 98 5.74 -0.98 -8.11
N ARG A 99 5.58 -2.29 -7.93
CA ARG A 99 6.14 -3.34 -8.76
C ARG A 99 5.64 -3.24 -10.20
N LEU A 100 4.36 -2.95 -10.41
CA LEU A 100 3.80 -2.75 -11.75
C LEU A 100 4.39 -1.50 -12.41
N LEU A 101 4.41 -0.37 -11.70
CA LEU A 101 4.99 0.87 -12.21
C LEU A 101 6.49 0.70 -12.56
N ARG A 102 7.26 -0.01 -11.71
CA ARG A 102 8.68 -0.31 -11.99
C ARG A 102 8.86 -1.24 -13.18
N ARG A 103 7.94 -2.19 -13.42
CA ARG A 103 7.97 -3.03 -14.63
C ARG A 103 7.71 -2.18 -15.87
N ARG A 104 6.72 -1.28 -15.81
CA ARG A 104 6.44 -0.32 -16.89
C ARG A 104 7.63 0.60 -17.19
N ALA A 105 8.32 1.08 -16.15
CA ALA A 105 9.55 1.86 -16.30
C ALA A 105 10.61 1.12 -17.13
N LYS A 106 10.78 -0.19 -16.92
CA LYS A 106 11.73 -1.02 -17.66
C LYS A 106 11.34 -1.28 -19.11
N THR A 107 10.06 -1.12 -19.48
CA THR A 107 9.59 -1.28 -20.86
C THR A 107 9.63 0.01 -21.66
N LEU A 108 9.78 1.16 -20.99
CA LEU A 108 9.84 2.48 -21.62
C LEU A 108 11.28 2.98 -21.83
N HIS A 109 12.26 2.30 -21.23
CA HIS A 109 13.70 2.48 -21.44
C HIS A 109 14.23 1.40 -22.37
#